data_AF-A0A0S8CQ85-F1
#
_entry.id   AF-A0A0S8CQ85-F1
#
_cell.length_a   1.000
_cell.length_b   1.000
_cell.length_c   1.000
_cell.angle_alpha   90.00
_cell.angle_beta   90.00
_cell.angle_gamma   90.00
#
_symmetry.space_group_name_H-M   'P 1'
#
loop_
_entity.id
_entity.type
_entity.pdbx_description
1 polymer ?
#
loop_
_entity_poly.entity_id
_entity_poly.type
_entity_poly.pdbx_seq_one_letter_code
_entity_poly.pdbx_strand_id
1 'polypeptide(L)'
;MKLAGSNGVTPPLNMLPNDWRKPFNISIGLHIVVMVLAILAPNIFEREPRLPEIYTVNLFTATEMPEAAAPAPAEKPVARQIESATSKPAVSIQPAESQITPVETVSKPVSLQPLKQKVKLGKTKEEQELEKAKLSRVKQQLKASAAQKEAREAADKAAKDAVNKLADVLKVSSSTTTGTAAKTADPKSSATKSAGISGPRGTGIEPEFYMKQYLSTVFQKIHEHWVLPDLQNWDNSLEAVLVITIRRDGVIANNFFERKSDNIYFNQFVLKALKDASPLPPFPDQLSENTLEIGLRFKPGELY
;
A
#
# COMPACT_ATOMS: atom_id res chain seq x y z
N MET A 1 -60.29 40.49 35.98
CA MET A 1 -59.52 41.65 35.47
C MET A 1 -58.56 41.12 34.41
N LYS A 2 -58.82 41.36 33.11
CA LYS A 2 -58.41 42.54 32.33
C LYS A 2 -56.88 42.50 32.10
N LEU A 3 -56.27 42.52 30.91
CA LEU A 3 -56.62 42.50 29.47
C LEU A 3 -55.26 42.42 28.73
N ALA A 4 -55.29 42.07 27.44
CA ALA A 4 -54.36 42.48 26.38
C ALA A 4 -52.89 41.98 26.46
N GLY A 5 -52.43 41.20 25.47
CA GLY A 5 -51.86 41.75 24.23
C GLY A 5 -50.33 41.61 24.35
N SER A 6 -49.50 41.49 23.33
CA SER A 6 -49.64 41.68 21.90
C SER A 6 -48.28 41.24 21.33
N ASN A 7 -48.30 40.70 20.12
CA ASN A 7 -47.23 40.81 19.13
C ASN A 7 -46.02 39.90 19.27
N GLY A 8 -45.97 38.95 18.33
CA GLY A 8 -44.71 38.38 17.88
C GLY A 8 -43.76 39.47 17.40
N VAL A 9 -42.48 39.25 17.68
CA VAL A 9 -41.38 39.89 16.99
C VAL A 9 -40.33 38.79 16.78
N THR A 10 -40.48 38.06 15.67
CA THR A 10 -39.30 37.44 15.04
C THR A 10 -38.42 38.60 14.56
N PRO A 11 -37.17 38.73 15.03
CA PRO A 11 -36.29 39.77 14.50
C PRO A 11 -36.05 39.49 13.01
N PRO A 12 -36.17 40.50 12.12
CA PRO A 12 -35.84 40.33 10.72
C PRO A 12 -34.35 39.99 10.57
N LEU A 13 -34.05 39.02 9.72
CA LEU A 13 -32.74 38.45 9.37
C LEU A 13 -31.70 39.47 8.79
N ASN A 14 -31.95 40.78 8.89
CA ASN A 14 -31.21 41.84 8.20
C ASN A 14 -30.51 42.86 9.12
N MET A 15 -30.27 42.53 10.39
CA MET A 15 -29.48 43.37 11.30
C MET A 15 -28.29 42.64 11.93
N LEU A 16 -27.61 41.77 11.18
CA LEU A 16 -26.30 41.29 11.59
C LEU A 16 -25.26 42.39 11.30
N PRO A 17 -24.53 42.90 12.31
CA PRO A 17 -23.44 43.83 12.09
C PRO A 17 -22.47 43.25 11.06
N ASN A 18 -21.97 44.09 10.16
CA ASN A 18 -21.02 43.68 9.10
C ASN A 18 -19.70 43.14 9.68
N ASP A 19 -19.54 43.19 11.01
CA ASP A 19 -18.41 42.67 11.77
C ASP A 19 -18.26 41.15 11.70
N TRP A 20 -19.29 40.36 11.35
CA TRP A 20 -19.13 38.90 11.15
C TRP A 20 -18.35 38.54 9.88
N ARG A 21 -18.24 39.47 8.92
CA ARG A 21 -17.46 39.26 7.69
C ARG A 21 -15.96 39.22 7.97
N LYS A 22 -15.47 39.94 8.99
CA LYS A 22 -14.05 39.95 9.37
C LYS A 22 -13.57 38.57 9.87
N PRO A 23 -14.16 37.95 10.91
CA PRO A 23 -13.74 36.61 11.35
C PRO A 23 -14.04 35.54 10.29
N PHE A 24 -15.10 35.70 9.49
CA PHE A 24 -15.41 34.78 8.39
C PHE A 24 -14.31 34.80 7.30
N ASN A 25 -13.88 36.00 6.86
CA ASN A 25 -12.81 36.14 5.87
C ASN A 25 -11.45 35.70 6.43
N ILE A 26 -11.18 35.93 7.72
CA ILE A 26 -9.95 35.45 8.39
C ILE A 26 -9.95 33.93 8.43
N SER A 27 -11.08 33.30 8.77
CA SER A 27 -11.20 31.85 8.78
C SER A 27 -10.97 31.25 7.40
N ILE A 28 -11.60 31.82 6.36
CA ILE A 28 -11.38 31.41 4.96
C ILE A 28 -9.91 31.58 4.55
N GLY A 29 -9.29 32.71 4.90
CA GLY A 29 -7.87 32.95 4.64
C GLY A 29 -6.97 31.91 5.31
N LEU A 30 -7.23 31.57 6.57
CA LEU A 30 -6.49 30.54 7.29
C LEU A 30 -6.62 29.17 6.63
N HIS A 31 -7.84 28.79 6.21
CA HIS A 31 -8.07 27.53 5.52
C HIS A 31 -7.33 27.48 4.18
N ILE A 32 -7.31 28.59 3.42
CA ILE A 32 -6.55 28.69 2.17
C ILE A 32 -5.05 28.55 2.44
N VAL A 33 -4.52 29.21 3.47
CA VAL A 33 -3.10 29.10 3.83
C VAL A 33 -2.72 27.67 4.20
N VAL A 34 -3.54 26.99 5.01
CA VAL A 34 -3.32 25.58 5.37
C VAL A 34 -3.38 24.68 4.15
N MET A 35 -4.33 24.91 3.24
CA MET A 35 -4.46 24.13 2.00
C MET A 35 -3.25 24.34 1.08
N VAL A 36 -2.79 25.58 0.90
CA VAL A 36 -1.59 25.90 0.12
C VAL A 36 -0.36 25.26 0.75
N LEU A 37 -0.22 25.32 2.08
CA LEU A 37 0.92 24.73 2.78
C LEU A 37 0.91 23.19 2.68
N ALA A 38 -0.26 22.55 2.68
CA ALA A 38 -0.38 21.11 2.44
C ALA A 38 0.04 20.70 1.02
N ILE A 39 -0.24 21.54 0.02
CA ILE A 39 0.16 21.30 -1.38
C ILE A 39 1.67 21.53 -1.57
N LEU A 40 2.23 22.56 -0.93
CA LEU A 40 3.65 22.91 -1.09
C LEU A 40 4.57 22.06 -0.20
N ALA A 41 4.13 21.60 0.97
CA ALA A 41 4.92 20.82 1.93
C ALA A 41 5.68 19.61 1.33
N PRO A 42 5.10 18.76 0.48
CA PRO A 42 5.83 17.64 -0.11
C PRO A 42 6.97 18.08 -1.05
N ASN A 43 6.91 19.28 -1.63
CA ASN A 43 7.93 19.79 -2.57
C ASN A 43 9.14 20.45 -1.86
N ILE A 44 8.95 20.99 -0.65
CA ILE A 44 10.04 21.55 0.17
C ILE A 44 10.71 20.52 1.08
N PHE A 45 10.14 19.31 1.20
CA PHE A 45 10.63 18.25 2.08
C PHE A 45 10.97 16.98 1.28
N GLU A 46 11.72 17.14 0.19
CA GLU A 46 12.41 16.03 -0.48
C GLU A 46 13.56 15.53 0.41
N ARG A 47 13.22 14.70 1.41
CA ARG A 47 14.22 13.91 2.13
C ARG A 47 14.56 12.71 1.26
N GLU A 48 15.58 12.85 0.42
CA GLU A 48 16.15 11.69 -0.26
C GLU A 48 16.64 10.67 0.79
N PRO A 49 16.13 9.44 0.80
CA PRO A 49 16.63 8.40 1.69
C PRO A 49 18.06 8.06 1.27
N ARG A 50 19.04 8.41 2.11
CA ARG A 50 20.43 8.01 1.91
C ARG A 50 20.55 6.49 2.03
N LEU A 51 20.59 5.81 0.90
CA LEU A 51 20.87 4.38 0.82
C LEU A 51 22.38 4.16 1.03
N PRO A 52 22.80 3.18 1.84
CA PRO A 52 24.21 2.83 1.98
C PRO A 52 24.75 2.19 0.69
N GLU A 53 26.00 2.53 0.33
CA GLU A 53 26.72 2.02 -0.84
C GLU A 53 27.04 0.52 -0.67
N ILE A 54 26.46 -0.33 -1.52
CA ILE A 54 26.59 -1.79 -1.43
C ILE A 54 27.73 -2.22 -2.36
N TYR A 55 28.85 -2.65 -1.77
CA TYR A 55 29.95 -3.29 -2.49
C TYR A 55 29.54 -4.70 -2.91
N THR A 56 29.32 -4.89 -4.21
CA THR A 56 29.14 -6.21 -4.79
C THR A 56 30.50 -6.86 -4.98
N VAL A 57 30.84 -7.82 -4.11
CA VAL A 57 32.02 -8.66 -4.28
C VAL A 57 31.61 -9.84 -5.17
N ASN A 58 32.10 -9.87 -6.40
CA ASN A 58 31.93 -11.01 -7.31
C ASN A 58 32.81 -12.18 -6.84
N LEU A 59 32.19 -13.15 -6.16
CA LEU A 59 32.81 -14.41 -5.76
C LEU A 59 32.56 -15.47 -6.84
N PHE A 60 33.17 -15.35 -8.01
CA PHE A 60 33.49 -16.53 -8.83
C PHE A 60 34.63 -16.26 -9.81
N THR A 61 35.71 -17.02 -9.66
CA THR A 61 36.68 -17.32 -10.72
C THR A 61 36.22 -18.62 -11.36
N ALA A 62 35.51 -18.50 -12.49
CA ALA A 62 35.27 -19.66 -13.34
C ALA A 62 36.59 -20.00 -14.05
N THR A 63 37.17 -21.11 -13.61
CA THR A 63 37.77 -22.17 -14.44
C THR A 63 38.49 -21.71 -15.70
N GLU A 64 39.82 -21.71 -15.56
CA GLU A 64 40.82 -21.88 -16.61
C GLU A 64 40.46 -23.07 -17.53
N MET A 65 40.28 -22.80 -18.81
CA MET A 65 40.18 -23.83 -19.86
C MET A 65 40.97 -23.33 -21.10
N PRO A 66 41.82 -24.17 -21.71
CA PRO A 66 42.93 -23.69 -22.51
C PRO A 66 42.57 -23.42 -23.97
N GLU A 67 43.12 -22.31 -24.48
CA GLU A 67 43.66 -22.06 -25.82
C GLU A 67 43.10 -22.91 -26.97
N ALA A 68 42.17 -22.34 -27.74
CA ALA A 68 41.89 -22.76 -29.11
C ALA A 68 42.45 -21.71 -30.07
N ALA A 69 43.46 -22.13 -30.85
CA ALA A 69 44.21 -21.32 -31.80
C ALA A 69 43.34 -20.62 -32.84
N ALA A 70 43.60 -19.33 -33.07
CA ALA A 70 43.12 -18.58 -34.22
C ALA A 70 44.21 -18.56 -35.33
N PRO A 71 43.85 -18.64 -36.62
CA PRO A 71 44.73 -18.24 -37.70
C PRO A 71 44.41 -16.80 -38.16
N ALA A 72 45.46 -16.04 -38.48
CA ALA A 72 45.41 -14.81 -39.29
C ALA A 72 46.22 -15.08 -40.59
N PRO A 73 46.35 -14.17 -41.60
CA PRO A 73 45.69 -12.88 -41.88
C PRO A 73 45.36 -12.61 -43.40
N ALA A 74 44.56 -11.57 -43.69
CA ALA A 74 44.49 -10.80 -44.97
C ALA A 74 43.45 -9.66 -44.77
N GLU A 75 43.53 -8.39 -45.19
CA GLU A 75 44.37 -7.57 -46.08
C GLU A 75 44.12 -6.07 -45.73
N LYS A 76 45.05 -5.19 -46.08
CA LYS A 76 44.90 -3.71 -46.21
C LYS A 76 44.92 -3.40 -47.73
N PRO A 77 44.41 -2.27 -48.29
CA PRO A 77 44.66 -0.86 -47.88
C PRO A 77 43.45 0.10 -48.12
N VAL A 78 43.45 1.39 -47.73
CA VAL A 78 43.89 2.58 -48.50
C VAL A 78 43.83 3.83 -47.61
N ALA A 79 44.78 4.73 -47.84
CA ALA A 79 45.04 5.99 -47.13
C ALA A 79 44.51 7.23 -47.88
N ARG A 80 44.25 8.33 -47.13
CA ARG A 80 44.48 9.75 -47.55
C ARG A 80 44.41 10.68 -46.31
N GLN A 81 45.53 11.12 -45.72
CA GLN A 81 46.37 12.32 -45.97
C GLN A 81 45.97 13.53 -45.06
N ILE A 82 46.73 13.84 -43.98
CA ILE A 82 47.76 14.93 -43.78
C ILE A 82 47.12 16.35 -43.79
N GLU A 83 47.30 17.33 -42.90
CA GLU A 83 48.36 17.85 -42.00
C GLU A 83 47.66 18.79 -40.97
N SER A 84 48.14 19.01 -39.74
CA SER A 84 49.12 20.07 -39.44
C SER A 84 49.64 19.95 -37.99
N ALA A 85 50.96 19.98 -37.85
CA ALA A 85 51.73 20.14 -36.60
C ALA A 85 51.56 21.57 -36.03
N THR A 86 51.69 21.87 -34.73
CA THR A 86 52.92 22.10 -33.92
C THR A 86 52.38 22.87 -32.68
N SER A 87 52.74 22.69 -31.41
CA SER A 87 54.06 22.83 -30.80
C SER A 87 54.06 22.30 -29.36
N LYS A 88 55.19 21.69 -28.96
CA LYS A 88 55.65 21.65 -27.57
C LYS A 88 56.56 22.86 -27.33
N PRO A 89 56.79 23.25 -26.07
CA PRO A 89 58.10 22.93 -25.50
C PRO A 89 58.02 22.28 -24.11
N ALA A 90 59.11 21.60 -23.79
CA ALA A 90 59.35 20.77 -22.62
C ALA A 90 60.00 21.57 -21.46
N VAL A 91 60.45 20.82 -20.44
CA VAL A 91 61.33 21.17 -19.29
C VAL A 91 60.50 21.53 -18.03
N SER A 92 60.64 20.92 -16.85
CA SER A 92 61.75 20.22 -16.20
C SER A 92 61.24 19.24 -15.14
N ILE A 93 61.88 18.07 -15.03
CA ILE A 93 61.82 17.20 -13.86
C ILE A 93 63.08 17.48 -13.04
N GLN A 94 62.93 17.85 -11.77
CA GLN A 94 64.01 17.78 -10.78
C GLN A 94 63.62 16.81 -9.65
N PRO A 95 64.45 15.79 -9.39
CA PRO A 95 64.49 15.00 -8.16
C PRO A 95 65.66 15.43 -7.25
N ALA A 96 65.41 15.58 -5.94
CA ALA A 96 66.36 15.67 -4.80
C ALA A 96 65.58 16.31 -3.61
N GLU A 97 65.69 15.97 -2.33
CA GLU A 97 66.54 15.04 -1.60
C GLU A 97 66.00 14.89 -0.17
N SER A 98 66.35 13.76 0.40
CA SER A 98 66.18 13.28 1.77
C SER A 98 66.38 14.32 2.88
N GLN A 99 65.52 14.28 3.90
CA GLN A 99 65.97 14.47 5.29
C GLN A 99 65.45 13.32 6.16
N ILE A 100 66.41 12.45 6.44
CA ILE A 100 66.51 11.39 7.45
C ILE A 100 66.77 12.01 8.81
N THR A 101 66.00 11.65 9.85
CA THR A 101 66.46 11.36 11.23
C THR A 101 65.30 10.86 12.12
N PRO A 102 65.54 10.09 13.20
CA PRO A 102 65.35 8.64 13.17
C PRO A 102 64.24 8.09 14.08
N VAL A 103 63.98 6.80 13.84
CA VAL A 103 63.18 5.85 14.61
C VAL A 103 63.57 5.79 16.09
N GLU A 104 62.59 5.91 16.99
CA GLU A 104 62.64 5.26 18.31
C GLU A 104 61.44 4.33 18.50
N THR A 105 61.82 3.06 18.48
CA THR A 105 61.23 1.80 18.90
C THR A 105 60.30 1.77 20.14
N VAL A 106 59.34 0.82 20.05
CA VAL A 106 58.93 -0.14 21.12
C VAL A 106 57.70 0.20 21.99
N SER A 107 56.58 -0.40 21.55
CA SER A 107 55.59 -1.18 22.32
C SER A 107 55.10 -0.72 23.69
N LYS A 108 53.76 -0.64 23.82
CA LYS A 108 53.01 -1.20 24.95
C LYS A 108 51.60 -1.63 24.48
N PRO A 109 51.16 -2.87 24.75
CA PRO A 109 49.86 -3.39 24.36
C PRO A 109 48.73 -3.03 25.35
N VAL A 110 47.52 -2.92 24.83
CA VAL A 110 46.20 -3.20 25.43
C VAL A 110 45.93 -2.71 26.87
N SER A 111 45.01 -1.75 26.99
CA SER A 111 44.14 -1.65 28.16
C SER A 111 42.71 -1.35 27.71
N LEU A 112 41.93 -2.41 27.52
CA LEU A 112 40.47 -2.35 27.48
C LEU A 112 39.99 -2.35 28.93
N GLN A 113 39.69 -1.17 29.47
CA GLN A 113 38.98 -1.08 30.75
C GLN A 113 37.47 -1.30 30.51
N PRO A 114 36.85 -2.33 31.09
CA PRO A 114 35.41 -2.48 31.03
C PRO A 114 34.76 -1.47 31.99
N LEU A 115 33.97 -0.53 31.47
CA LEU A 115 33.05 0.28 32.27
C LEU A 115 32.04 -0.67 32.93
N LYS A 116 32.19 -0.86 34.25
CA LYS A 116 31.20 -1.51 35.09
C LYS A 116 29.97 -0.61 35.24
N GLN A 117 29.00 -0.73 34.34
CA GLN A 117 27.66 -0.18 34.56
C GLN A 117 26.92 -1.06 35.56
N LYS A 118 26.86 -0.61 36.82
CA LYS A 118 25.95 -1.16 37.83
C LYS A 118 24.51 -0.88 37.38
N VAL A 119 23.84 -1.90 36.83
CA VAL A 119 22.38 -1.90 36.66
C VAL A 119 21.76 -1.95 38.06
N LYS A 120 21.20 -0.81 38.51
CA LYS A 120 20.34 -0.78 39.69
C LYS A 120 19.02 -1.45 39.33
N LEU A 121 18.88 -2.69 39.79
CA LEU A 121 17.64 -3.44 39.78
C LEU A 121 16.68 -2.82 40.82
N GLY A 122 15.69 -2.08 40.32
CA GLY A 122 14.57 -1.55 41.09
C GLY A 122 13.62 -0.87 40.13
N LYS A 123 12.49 -1.52 39.80
CA LYS A 123 11.46 -0.94 38.93
C LYS A 123 11.10 0.44 39.46
N THR A 124 11.36 1.47 38.66
CA THR A 124 11.05 2.86 39.03
C THR A 124 9.54 3.02 39.07
N LYS A 125 9.03 3.89 39.94
CA LYS A 125 7.58 4.15 40.11
C LYS A 125 6.88 4.48 38.78
N GLU A 126 7.58 5.06 37.81
CA GLU A 126 7.10 5.30 36.44
C GLU A 126 6.85 4.03 35.62
N GLU A 127 7.67 2.99 35.76
CA GLU A 127 7.54 1.74 35.02
C GLU A 127 6.28 0.98 35.46
N GLN A 128 5.97 1.03 36.76
CA GLN A 128 4.75 0.43 37.31
C GLN A 128 3.48 1.14 36.85
N GLU A 129 3.50 2.47 36.72
CA GLU A 129 2.36 3.24 36.21
C GLU A 129 2.17 3.03 34.70
N LEU A 130 3.26 2.88 33.93
CA LEU A 130 3.20 2.54 32.51
C LEU A 130 2.66 1.12 32.28
N GLU A 131 3.06 0.14 33.09
CA GLU A 131 2.52 -1.22 33.04
C GLU A 131 1.01 -1.25 33.35
N LYS A 132 0.56 -0.49 34.37
CA LYS A 132 -0.88 -0.37 34.68
C LYS A 132 -1.67 0.32 33.56
N ALA A 133 -1.12 1.36 32.95
CA ALA A 133 -1.74 2.06 31.82
C ALA A 133 -1.85 1.17 30.57
N LYS A 134 -0.85 0.33 30.31
CA LYS A 134 -0.92 -0.68 29.24
C LYS A 134 -1.98 -1.73 29.54
N LEU A 135 -2.05 -2.20 30.78
CA LEU A 135 -3.02 -3.21 31.20
C LEU A 135 -4.48 -2.68 31.12
N SER A 136 -4.73 -1.41 31.45
CA SER A 136 -6.05 -0.80 31.33
C SER A 136 -6.46 -0.64 29.86
N ARG A 137 -5.53 -0.25 28.98
CA ARG A 137 -5.75 -0.15 27.54
C ARG A 137 -6.12 -1.49 26.91
N VAL A 138 -5.39 -2.55 27.26
CA VAL A 138 -5.69 -3.91 26.79
C VAL A 138 -7.07 -4.37 27.27
N LYS A 139 -7.39 -4.15 28.55
CA LYS A 139 -8.73 -4.46 29.09
C LYS A 139 -9.85 -3.68 28.39
N GLN A 140 -9.62 -2.42 28.05
CA GLN A 140 -10.59 -1.60 27.32
C GLN A 140 -10.79 -2.10 25.89
N GLN A 141 -9.71 -2.47 25.19
CA GLN A 141 -9.79 -3.03 23.84
C GLN A 141 -10.52 -4.38 23.82
N LEU A 142 -10.26 -5.26 24.79
CA LEU A 142 -10.97 -6.53 24.91
C LEU A 142 -12.47 -6.34 25.15
N LYS A 143 -12.86 -5.38 25.99
CA LYS A 143 -14.28 -5.03 26.21
C LYS A 143 -14.94 -4.46 24.96
N ALA A 144 -14.26 -3.57 24.24
CA ALA A 144 -14.77 -3.00 22.99
C ALA A 144 -14.94 -4.07 21.90
N SER A 145 -13.98 -4.98 21.76
CA SER A 145 -14.04 -6.10 20.81
C SER A 145 -15.16 -7.09 21.16
N ALA A 146 -15.36 -7.40 22.45
CA ALA A 146 -16.47 -8.22 22.90
C ALA A 146 -17.84 -7.58 22.59
N ALA A 147 -18.00 -6.28 22.87
CA ALA A 147 -19.22 -5.54 22.55
C ALA A 147 -19.48 -5.46 21.04
N GLN A 148 -18.43 -5.31 20.23
CA GLN A 148 -18.54 -5.31 18.77
C GLN A 148 -18.95 -6.68 18.21
N LYS A 149 -18.41 -7.77 18.79
CA LYS A 149 -18.79 -9.14 18.42
C LYS A 149 -20.26 -9.40 18.74
N GLU A 150 -20.71 -9.03 19.94
CA GLU A 150 -22.12 -9.16 20.33
C GLU A 150 -23.05 -8.32 19.44
N ALA A 151 -22.66 -7.09 19.11
CA ALA A 151 -23.42 -6.24 18.19
C ALA A 151 -23.49 -6.84 16.77
N ARG A 152 -22.40 -7.46 16.29
CA ARG A 152 -22.37 -8.14 14.99
C ARG A 152 -23.26 -9.39 14.99
N GLU A 153 -23.20 -10.21 16.02
CA GLU A 153 -24.06 -11.39 16.16
C GLU A 153 -25.56 -11.01 16.24
N ALA A 154 -25.88 -9.93 16.96
CA ALA A 154 -27.23 -9.38 17.02
C ALA A 154 -27.69 -8.85 15.65
N ALA A 155 -26.82 -8.16 14.91
CA ALA A 155 -27.09 -7.67 13.56
C ALA A 155 -27.29 -8.84 12.56
N ASP A 156 -26.47 -9.88 12.63
CA ASP A 156 -26.60 -11.08 11.80
C ASP A 156 -27.91 -11.83 12.09
N LYS A 157 -28.32 -11.93 13.35
CA LYS A 157 -29.61 -12.51 13.71
C LYS A 157 -30.77 -11.65 13.19
N ALA A 158 -30.71 -10.34 13.35
CA ALA A 158 -31.73 -9.42 12.85
C ALA A 158 -31.84 -9.47 11.31
N ALA A 159 -30.71 -9.59 10.61
CA ALA A 159 -30.68 -9.74 9.16
C ALA A 159 -31.32 -11.05 8.70
N LYS A 160 -31.02 -12.18 9.36
CA LYS A 160 -31.65 -13.48 9.08
C LYS A 160 -33.16 -13.44 9.34
N ASP A 161 -33.58 -12.84 10.44
CA ASP A 161 -35.01 -12.68 10.77
C ASP A 161 -35.73 -11.79 9.74
N ALA A 162 -35.09 -10.74 9.23
CA ALA A 162 -35.64 -9.89 8.17
C ALA A 162 -35.78 -10.63 6.83
N VAL A 163 -34.77 -11.42 6.43
CA VAL A 163 -34.81 -12.22 5.21
C VAL A 163 -35.91 -13.28 5.27
N ASN A 164 -36.08 -13.96 6.41
CA ASN A 164 -37.14 -14.95 6.58
C ASN A 164 -38.53 -14.32 6.50
N LYS A 165 -38.74 -13.13 7.09
CA LYS A 165 -40.00 -12.38 6.96
C LYS A 165 -40.31 -12.00 5.52
N LEU A 166 -39.30 -11.56 4.75
CA LEU A 166 -39.47 -11.26 3.33
C LEU A 166 -39.81 -12.52 2.53
N ALA A 167 -39.19 -13.66 2.83
CA ALA A 167 -39.49 -14.93 2.19
C ALA A 167 -40.94 -15.40 2.47
N ASP A 168 -41.44 -15.24 3.69
CA ASP A 168 -42.84 -15.57 4.03
C ASP A 168 -43.84 -14.66 3.31
N VAL A 169 -43.55 -13.36 3.23
CA VAL A 169 -44.41 -12.40 2.49
C VAL A 169 -44.46 -12.77 0.99
N LEU A 170 -43.32 -13.12 0.39
CA LEU A 170 -43.25 -13.56 -1.00
C LEU A 170 -44.00 -14.89 -1.22
N LYS A 171 -43.91 -15.84 -0.28
CA LYS A 171 -44.61 -17.12 -0.36
C LYS A 171 -46.13 -16.96 -0.26
N VAL A 172 -46.63 -16.14 0.66
CA VAL A 172 -48.07 -15.84 0.80
C VAL A 172 -48.62 -15.08 -0.42
N SER A 173 -47.83 -14.18 -1.00
CA SER A 173 -48.20 -13.46 -2.22
C SER A 173 -48.27 -14.40 -3.44
N SER A 174 -47.35 -15.37 -3.53
CA SER A 174 -47.36 -16.38 -4.61
C SER A 174 -48.51 -17.40 -4.53
N SER A 175 -49.06 -17.67 -3.33
CA SER A 175 -50.18 -18.61 -3.16
C SER A 175 -51.58 -18.01 -3.44
N THR A 176 -51.67 -16.71 -3.73
CA THR A 176 -52.96 -16.03 -3.98
C THR A 176 -53.29 -15.89 -5.48
N THR A 177 -52.43 -16.37 -6.37
CA THR A 177 -52.61 -16.25 -7.84
C THR A 177 -52.60 -17.60 -8.56
N THR A 178 -53.31 -18.61 -8.07
CA THR A 178 -53.63 -19.76 -8.93
C THR A 178 -54.93 -20.44 -8.52
N GLY A 179 -56.03 -19.92 -9.05
CA GLY A 179 -57.33 -20.58 -9.07
C GLY A 179 -58.08 -20.25 -10.35
N THR A 180 -57.85 -21.03 -11.41
CA THR A 180 -58.86 -21.50 -12.40
C THR A 180 -58.20 -22.05 -13.69
N ALA A 181 -58.63 -23.28 -14.06
CA ALA A 181 -58.48 -24.02 -15.33
C ALA A 181 -57.07 -24.54 -15.72
N ALA A 182 -56.76 -25.85 -15.58
CA ALA A 182 -57.16 -27.01 -16.43
C ALA A 182 -56.72 -26.85 -17.91
N LYS A 183 -56.15 -27.80 -18.65
CA LYS A 183 -55.71 -29.21 -18.50
C LYS A 183 -55.10 -29.57 -19.88
N THR A 184 -53.89 -30.10 -19.99
CA THR A 184 -53.52 -31.26 -20.86
C THR A 184 -52.02 -31.63 -20.76
N ALA A 185 -51.76 -32.93 -20.65
CA ALA A 185 -50.48 -33.65 -20.70
C ALA A 185 -49.90 -33.62 -22.14
N ASP A 186 -48.60 -33.82 -22.42
CA ASP A 186 -47.70 -34.95 -22.12
C ASP A 186 -46.19 -34.54 -22.29
N PRO A 187 -45.19 -35.40 -22.02
CA PRO A 187 -43.89 -35.01 -21.48
C PRO A 187 -42.71 -35.12 -22.47
N LYS A 188 -41.51 -34.76 -21.96
CA LYS A 188 -40.14 -35.16 -22.38
C LYS A 188 -39.33 -34.11 -23.14
N SER A 189 -38.44 -33.42 -22.41
CA SER A 189 -36.99 -33.47 -22.68
C SER A 189 -36.24 -32.65 -21.63
N SER A 190 -35.36 -33.34 -20.91
CA SER A 190 -34.38 -32.79 -19.99
C SER A 190 -33.28 -32.05 -20.76
N ALA A 191 -33.17 -30.75 -20.54
CA ALA A 191 -31.93 -30.01 -20.74
C ALA A 191 -31.82 -28.96 -19.64
N THR A 192 -31.04 -29.31 -18.62
CA THR A 192 -30.58 -28.45 -17.53
C THR A 192 -30.01 -27.16 -18.10
N LYS A 193 -30.78 -26.08 -18.03
CA LYS A 193 -30.27 -24.71 -18.07
C LYS A 193 -30.31 -24.18 -16.65
N SER A 194 -29.12 -23.98 -16.11
CA SER A 194 -28.87 -23.19 -14.90
C SER A 194 -29.72 -21.93 -14.97
N ALA A 195 -30.60 -21.77 -13.98
CA ALA A 195 -31.41 -20.59 -13.80
C ALA A 195 -30.47 -19.43 -13.45
N GLY A 196 -30.08 -18.67 -14.48
CA GLY A 196 -29.54 -17.35 -14.30
C GLY A 196 -30.55 -16.54 -13.50
N ILE A 197 -30.14 -16.13 -12.30
CA ILE A 197 -30.84 -15.14 -11.49
C ILE A 197 -30.91 -13.89 -12.35
N SER A 198 -32.03 -13.74 -13.04
CA SER A 198 -32.37 -12.53 -13.76
C SER A 198 -32.82 -11.54 -12.69
N GLY A 199 -31.85 -10.77 -12.19
CA GLY A 199 -32.13 -9.61 -11.35
C GLY A 199 -33.02 -8.61 -12.11
N PRO A 200 -33.66 -7.67 -11.39
CA PRO A 200 -34.60 -6.73 -11.97
C PRO A 200 -33.98 -6.01 -13.17
N ARG A 201 -34.60 -6.24 -14.32
CA ARG A 201 -34.28 -5.60 -15.60
C ARG A 201 -34.71 -4.14 -15.49
N GLY A 202 -33.73 -3.22 -15.43
CA GLY A 202 -34.00 -1.80 -15.61
C GLY A 202 -33.56 -0.87 -14.49
N THR A 203 -32.28 -0.90 -14.15
CA THR A 203 -31.48 0.30 -13.83
C THR A 203 -30.09 0.02 -14.39
N GLY A 204 -29.43 0.99 -15.02
CA GLY A 204 -28.06 0.80 -15.50
C GLY A 204 -27.22 0.30 -14.33
N ILE A 205 -26.63 -0.90 -14.45
CA ILE A 205 -25.66 -1.34 -13.46
C ILE A 205 -24.51 -0.36 -13.57
N GLU A 206 -24.39 0.50 -12.57
CA GLU A 206 -23.40 1.57 -12.51
C GLU A 206 -21.99 0.98 -12.73
N PRO A 207 -21.11 1.65 -13.50
CA PRO A 207 -19.72 1.22 -13.71
C PRO A 207 -18.98 0.87 -12.41
N GLU A 208 -19.33 1.56 -11.32
CA GLU A 208 -18.87 1.31 -9.95
C GLU A 208 -19.05 -0.14 -9.47
N PHE A 209 -20.17 -0.78 -9.82
CA PHE A 209 -20.42 -2.16 -9.40
C PHE A 209 -19.44 -3.13 -10.06
N TYR A 210 -19.21 -2.98 -11.37
CA TYR A 210 -18.25 -3.80 -12.10
C TYR A 210 -16.82 -3.55 -11.63
N MET A 211 -16.48 -2.30 -11.32
CA MET A 211 -15.17 -1.95 -10.74
C MET A 211 -14.94 -2.66 -9.41
N LYS A 212 -15.89 -2.59 -8.47
CA LYS A 212 -15.77 -3.26 -7.16
C LYS A 212 -15.64 -4.78 -7.29
N GLN A 213 -16.42 -5.38 -8.19
CA GLN A 213 -16.33 -6.82 -8.45
C GLN A 213 -14.97 -7.19 -9.04
N TYR A 214 -14.45 -6.38 -9.95
CA TYR A 214 -13.13 -6.59 -10.55
C TYR A 214 -12.03 -6.49 -9.48
N LEU A 215 -12.03 -5.42 -8.68
CA LEU A 215 -11.07 -5.21 -7.59
C LEU A 215 -11.09 -6.36 -6.58
N SER A 216 -12.28 -6.85 -6.22
CA SER A 216 -12.41 -8.02 -5.34
C SER A 216 -11.76 -9.26 -5.94
N THR A 217 -11.94 -9.51 -7.24
CA THR A 217 -11.36 -10.67 -7.92
C THR A 217 -9.83 -10.55 -8.02
N VAL A 218 -9.31 -9.37 -8.33
CA VAL A 218 -7.86 -9.08 -8.33
C VAL A 218 -7.28 -9.30 -6.95
N PHE A 219 -7.92 -8.75 -5.93
CA PHE A 219 -7.48 -8.86 -4.54
C PHE A 219 -7.44 -10.33 -4.09
N GLN A 220 -8.47 -11.12 -4.36
CA GLN A 220 -8.50 -12.53 -4.01
C GLN A 220 -7.34 -13.30 -4.66
N LYS A 221 -7.10 -13.05 -5.96
CA LYS A 221 -5.98 -13.69 -6.66
C LYS A 221 -4.63 -13.37 -6.03
N ILE A 222 -4.39 -12.10 -5.67
CA ILE A 222 -3.13 -11.71 -5.02
C ILE A 222 -3.03 -12.31 -3.61
N HIS A 223 -4.15 -12.36 -2.89
CA HIS A 223 -4.22 -12.92 -1.55
C HIS A 223 -3.89 -14.43 -1.52
N GLU A 224 -4.34 -15.21 -2.52
CA GLU A 224 -4.00 -16.64 -2.65
C GLU A 224 -2.49 -16.89 -2.76
N HIS A 225 -1.74 -15.93 -3.29
CA HIS A 225 -0.28 -16.00 -3.41
C HIS A 225 0.46 -15.26 -2.28
N TRP A 226 -0.26 -14.59 -1.38
CA TRP A 226 0.31 -13.93 -0.22
C TRP A 226 0.58 -14.96 0.90
N VAL A 227 1.77 -15.56 0.86
CA VAL A 227 2.21 -16.54 1.85
C VAL A 227 3.50 -16.08 2.49
N LEU A 228 3.49 -15.97 3.82
CA LEU A 228 4.66 -15.67 4.63
C LEU A 228 5.19 -16.96 5.27
N PRO A 229 6.52 -17.20 5.25
CA PRO A 229 7.09 -18.37 5.92
C PRO A 229 6.89 -18.33 7.44
N ASP A 230 6.46 -19.46 8.02
CA ASP A 230 6.24 -19.61 9.47
C ASP A 230 7.54 -19.64 10.29
N LEU A 231 8.69 -19.76 9.63
CA LEU A 231 10.02 -19.84 10.24
C LEU A 231 10.45 -18.53 10.91
N GLN A 232 9.82 -17.42 10.54
CA GLN A 232 10.15 -16.07 11.03
C GLN A 232 8.98 -15.51 11.85
N ASN A 233 9.29 -14.93 13.00
CA ASN A 233 8.28 -14.18 13.76
C ASN A 233 8.05 -12.83 13.06
N TRP A 234 6.94 -12.71 12.34
CA TRP A 234 6.52 -11.49 11.67
C TRP A 234 5.86 -10.55 12.68
N ASP A 235 6.38 -9.33 12.80
CA ASP A 235 5.74 -8.32 13.65
C ASP A 235 4.46 -7.83 12.98
N ASN A 236 3.32 -7.89 13.68
CA ASN A 236 2.03 -7.39 13.23
C ASN A 236 2.01 -5.88 12.92
N SER A 237 3.06 -5.14 13.33
CA SER A 237 3.25 -3.73 12.96
C SER A 237 3.77 -3.53 11.53
N LEU A 238 4.27 -4.58 10.88
CA LEU A 238 4.79 -4.50 9.51
C LEU A 238 3.68 -4.15 8.54
N GLU A 239 3.93 -3.13 7.73
CA GLU A 239 3.05 -2.70 6.66
C GLU A 239 3.88 -2.29 5.45
N ALA A 240 3.49 -2.77 4.28
CA ALA A 240 4.03 -2.29 3.01
C ALA A 240 2.87 -1.91 2.08
N VAL A 241 3.00 -0.79 1.39
CA VAL A 241 2.02 -0.30 0.42
C VAL A 241 2.66 -0.33 -0.95
N LEU A 242 2.09 -1.15 -1.84
CA LEU A 242 2.56 -1.35 -3.20
C LEU A 242 1.50 -0.84 -4.18
N VAL A 243 1.90 0.06 -5.05
CA VAL A 243 1.06 0.55 -6.14
C VAL A 243 1.39 -0.25 -7.39
N ILE A 244 0.36 -0.76 -8.06
CA ILE A 244 0.51 -1.53 -9.29
C ILE A 244 -0.38 -0.95 -10.39
N THR A 245 0.13 -0.96 -11.62
CA THR A 245 -0.62 -0.56 -12.81
C THR A 245 -0.93 -1.81 -13.63
N ILE A 246 -2.21 -2.11 -13.79
CA ILE A 246 -2.71 -3.29 -14.49
C ILE A 246 -3.27 -2.86 -15.84
N ARG A 247 -2.94 -3.59 -16.91
CA ARG A 247 -3.52 -3.39 -18.25
C ARG A 247 -4.82 -4.18 -18.42
N ARG A 248 -5.60 -3.84 -19.45
CA ARG A 248 -6.86 -4.51 -19.84
C ARG A 248 -6.75 -6.05 -19.94
N ASP A 249 -5.59 -6.55 -20.35
CA ASP A 249 -5.27 -7.98 -20.51
C ASP A 249 -4.89 -8.67 -19.18
N GLY A 250 -4.89 -7.94 -18.07
CA GLY A 250 -4.51 -8.44 -16.74
C GLY A 250 -2.99 -8.44 -16.49
N VAL A 251 -2.18 -7.98 -17.44
CA VAL A 251 -0.73 -7.90 -17.26
C VAL A 251 -0.37 -6.70 -16.39
N ILE A 252 0.47 -6.93 -15.39
CA ILE A 252 1.03 -5.86 -14.54
C ILE A 252 2.10 -5.12 -15.35
N ALA A 253 1.83 -3.88 -15.71
CA ALA A 253 2.72 -3.04 -16.50
C ALA A 253 3.79 -2.35 -15.64
N ASN A 254 3.42 -1.92 -14.43
CA ASN A 254 4.32 -1.26 -13.51
C ASN A 254 3.98 -1.62 -12.05
N ASN A 255 4.99 -1.59 -11.18
CA ASN A 255 4.81 -1.71 -9.74
C ASN A 255 5.88 -0.89 -9.01
N PHE A 256 5.49 -0.19 -7.95
CA PHE A 256 6.40 0.54 -7.09
C PHE A 256 5.87 0.60 -5.66
N PHE A 257 6.77 0.72 -4.68
CA PHE A 257 6.38 0.86 -3.28
C PHE A 257 6.11 2.33 -2.96
N GLU A 258 4.88 2.65 -2.56
CA GLU A 258 4.54 3.92 -1.93
C GLU A 258 5.13 3.98 -0.51
N ARG A 259 5.06 2.85 0.21
CA ARG A 259 5.66 2.68 1.54
C ARG A 259 6.29 1.30 1.65
N LYS A 260 7.59 1.28 1.94
CA LYS A 260 8.31 0.05 2.26
C LYS A 260 8.16 -0.25 3.76
N SER A 261 8.09 -1.53 4.10
CA SER A 261 8.22 -1.95 5.50
C SER A 261 9.68 -1.87 5.94
N ASP A 262 9.90 -1.79 7.26
CA ASP A 262 11.23 -1.81 7.87
C ASP A 262 11.96 -3.15 7.67
N ASN A 263 11.24 -4.21 7.26
CA ASN A 263 11.81 -5.52 7.00
C ASN A 263 11.97 -5.75 5.49
N ILE A 264 13.22 -5.87 5.04
CA ILE A 264 13.56 -6.10 3.63
C ILE A 264 12.96 -7.42 3.12
N TYR A 265 12.96 -8.48 3.93
CA TYR A 265 12.40 -9.77 3.55
C TYR A 265 10.89 -9.68 3.32
N PHE A 266 10.18 -8.94 4.17
CA PHE A 266 8.74 -8.71 3.99
C PHE A 266 8.45 -8.05 2.64
N ASN A 267 9.22 -7.02 2.28
CA ASN A 267 9.10 -6.36 0.97
C ASN A 267 9.41 -7.32 -0.20
N GLN A 268 10.36 -8.26 -0.05
CA GLN A 268 10.63 -9.28 -1.06
C GLN A 268 9.46 -10.26 -1.22
N PHE A 269 8.82 -10.68 -0.13
CA PHE A 269 7.63 -11.53 -0.19
C PHE A 269 6.46 -10.82 -0.87
N VAL A 270 6.31 -9.51 -0.66
CA VAL A 270 5.27 -8.71 -1.35
C VAL A 270 5.50 -8.74 -2.86
N LEU A 271 6.73 -8.50 -3.32
CA LEU A 271 7.07 -8.59 -4.76
C LEU A 271 6.88 -10.00 -5.30
N LYS A 272 7.24 -11.01 -4.52
CA LYS A 272 7.06 -12.42 -4.89
C LYS A 272 5.58 -12.77 -5.06
N ALA A 273 4.73 -12.39 -4.11
CA ALA A 273 3.28 -12.64 -4.19
C ALA A 273 2.67 -11.98 -5.44
N LEU A 274 3.08 -10.75 -5.75
CA LEU A 274 2.64 -10.07 -6.97
C LEU A 274 3.12 -10.79 -8.24
N LYS A 275 4.38 -11.24 -8.26
CA LYS A 275 4.96 -11.98 -9.38
C LYS A 275 4.23 -13.31 -9.61
N ASP A 276 3.94 -14.02 -8.53
CA ASP A 276 3.27 -15.33 -8.57
C ASP A 276 1.78 -15.19 -8.96
N ALA A 277 1.14 -14.07 -8.60
CA ALA A 277 -0.23 -13.75 -9.01
C ALA A 277 -0.37 -13.33 -10.48
N SER A 278 0.75 -13.03 -11.17
CA SER A 278 0.75 -12.61 -12.56
C SER A 278 0.47 -13.81 -13.50
N PRO A 279 -0.43 -13.67 -14.50
CA PRO A 279 -1.21 -12.48 -14.84
C PRO A 279 -2.48 -12.34 -13.98
N LEU A 280 -2.90 -11.10 -13.71
CA LEU A 280 -4.16 -10.80 -12.99
C LEU A 280 -5.39 -11.03 -13.88
N PRO A 281 -6.62 -11.04 -13.33
CA PRO A 281 -7.83 -11.14 -14.14
C PRO A 281 -7.91 -10.00 -15.17
N PRO A 282 -8.34 -10.27 -16.42
CA PRO A 282 -8.57 -9.23 -17.41
C PRO A 282 -9.78 -8.36 -17.02
N PHE A 283 -9.83 -7.15 -17.56
CA PHE A 283 -10.87 -6.19 -17.20
C PHE A 283 -12.24 -6.67 -17.74
N PRO A 284 -13.36 -6.40 -17.04
CA PRO A 284 -14.69 -6.71 -17.55
C PRO A 284 -15.02 -5.83 -18.78
N ASP A 285 -15.74 -6.35 -19.77
CA ASP A 285 -16.11 -5.61 -21.00
C ASP A 285 -16.89 -4.31 -20.72
N GLN A 286 -17.53 -4.22 -19.55
CA GLN A 286 -18.29 -3.06 -19.11
C GLN A 286 -17.42 -1.88 -18.64
N LEU A 287 -16.12 -2.11 -18.41
CA LEU A 287 -15.16 -1.08 -18.04
C LEU A 287 -14.46 -0.51 -19.28
N SER A 288 -14.55 0.81 -19.48
CA SER A 288 -13.94 1.51 -20.61
C SER A 288 -12.45 1.84 -20.43
N GLU A 289 -11.92 1.67 -19.22
CA GLU A 289 -10.53 1.94 -18.88
C GLU A 289 -9.59 0.90 -19.49
N ASN A 290 -8.43 1.36 -20.00
CA ASN A 290 -7.40 0.48 -20.57
C ASN A 290 -6.32 0.08 -19.55
N THR A 291 -6.17 0.88 -18.50
CA THR A 291 -5.22 0.68 -17.42
C THR A 291 -5.86 1.09 -16.09
N LEU A 292 -5.57 0.35 -15.03
CA LEU A 292 -6.06 0.61 -13.69
C LEU A 292 -4.87 0.63 -12.73
N GLU A 293 -4.79 1.69 -11.94
CA GLU A 293 -3.80 1.81 -10.86
C GLU A 293 -4.46 1.50 -9.53
N ILE A 294 -3.89 0.56 -8.78
CA ILE A 294 -4.39 0.18 -7.46
C ILE A 294 -3.26 0.17 -6.44
N GLY A 295 -3.54 0.69 -5.24
CA GLY A 295 -2.67 0.58 -4.08
C GLY A 295 -3.10 -0.60 -3.21
N LEU A 296 -2.18 -1.53 -2.96
CA LEU A 296 -2.38 -2.72 -2.15
C LEU A 296 -1.59 -2.59 -0.86
N ARG A 297 -2.23 -2.88 0.28
CA ARG A 297 -1.62 -2.80 1.61
C ARG A 297 -1.40 -4.20 2.15
N PHE A 298 -0.15 -4.56 2.32
CA PHE A 298 0.27 -5.88 2.82
C PHE A 298 0.57 -5.81 4.32
N LYS A 299 -0.01 -6.75 5.07
CA LYS A 299 0.28 -7.01 6.49
C LYS A 299 0.53 -8.50 6.73
N PRO A 300 1.25 -8.88 7.80
CA PRO A 300 1.38 -10.27 8.17
C PRO A 300 0.01 -10.91 8.43
N GLY A 301 -0.36 -11.88 7.58
CA GLY A 301 -1.64 -12.59 7.67
C GLY A 301 -2.84 -11.89 7.01
N GLU A 302 -2.73 -10.64 6.57
CA GLU A 302 -3.84 -9.89 5.99
C GLU A 302 -3.39 -9.03 4.79
N LEU A 303 -4.20 -9.01 3.74
CA LEU A 303 -4.06 -8.08 2.62
C LEU A 303 -5.24 -7.10 2.71
N TYR A 304 -5.04 -5.82 2.36
CA TYR A 304 -6.08 -4.78 2.33
C TYR A 304 -6.02 -3.94 1.07
#